data_AF-A0A0C2MVD4-F1
#
_entry.id   AF-A0A0C2MVD4-F1
#
_cell.length_a   1.000
_cell.length_b   1.000
_cell.length_c   1.000
_cell.angle_alpha   90.00
_cell.angle_beta   90.00
_cell.angle_gamma   90.00
#
_symmetry.space_group_name_H-M   'P 1'
#
loop_
_entity.id
_entity.type
_entity.pdbx_description
1 polymer ?
#
loop_
_entity_poly.entity_id
_entity_poly.type
_entity_poly.pdbx_seq_one_letter_code
_entity_poly.pdbx_strand_id
1 'polypeptide(L)'
;MDCCVTGILTPSIRDKVCEDDKILMWIARSSVTAISFVSSSFDLPQNTIKKYWGQPIALYFKPALDHYLHIHNFHTIQILMSHLDPELLLKYLLFNVMPSLRKQNDLATPISSILASKEFYGGDDVRFLMILIYNALLERHFIASIENPEYQWLERQLIHCLILGDDTLKNIKIKIINYQTLPFHRDPQPNKNFDQALENVSCVKTIRNEKKYSLKPEYANIIQVFYFLNKFNKYLTIHKRIKKMYQMKKCKFQLPEIPELRDSFKGMNNFMFSNAYSNLLMTVLVRRYRNIFANFTNIVDNLVITSMSLCLMLKVSIAHNIPHELQKTIDLLFGIRDDLGGLNVMIFLVQWKHKVNNAIFISVVDYMIELSRIQSSFFSDLSDKTYHMTLKAKVCQELALKAFQK
;
A
#
# COMPACT_ATOMS: atom_id res chain seq x y z
N MET A 1 7.70 -17.74 10.11
CA MET A 1 6.69 -16.82 9.54
C MET A 1 5.56 -17.60 8.92
N ASP A 2 5.84 -18.51 7.98
CA ASP A 2 4.82 -19.39 7.42
C ASP A 2 4.07 -20.19 8.50
N CYS A 3 4.78 -20.71 9.51
CA CYS A 3 4.18 -21.39 10.67
C CYS A 3 3.23 -20.51 11.50
N CYS A 4 3.40 -19.18 11.50
CA CYS A 4 2.49 -18.25 12.18
C CYS A 4 1.23 -18.03 11.34
N VAL A 5 1.38 -17.87 10.02
CA VAL A 5 0.28 -17.64 9.07
C VAL A 5 -0.59 -18.89 8.93
N THR A 6 0.03 -20.07 8.95
CA THR A 6 -0.64 -21.38 8.85
C THR A 6 -1.15 -21.89 10.20
N GLY A 7 -0.86 -21.20 11.31
CA GLY A 7 -1.31 -21.61 12.65
C GLY A 7 -0.64 -22.88 13.18
N ILE A 8 0.51 -23.27 12.62
CA ILE A 8 1.26 -24.48 13.01
C ILE A 8 1.95 -24.31 14.37
N LEU A 9 2.26 -23.08 14.79
CA LEU A 9 2.86 -22.84 16.10
C LEU A 9 1.86 -23.17 17.22
N THR A 10 2.31 -23.92 18.23
CA THR A 10 1.52 -24.13 19.44
C THR A 10 1.24 -22.79 20.12
N PRO A 11 0.09 -22.62 20.79
CA PRO A 11 -0.25 -21.37 21.48
C PRO A 11 0.88 -20.87 22.38
N SER A 12 1.49 -21.77 23.18
CA SER A 12 2.60 -21.41 24.08
C SER A 12 3.82 -20.83 23.36
N ILE A 13 4.20 -21.36 22.19
CA ILE A 13 5.34 -20.82 21.43
C ILE A 13 4.95 -19.51 20.78
N ARG A 14 3.75 -19.43 20.21
CA ARG A 14 3.23 -18.22 19.59
C ARG A 14 3.21 -17.07 20.59
N ASP A 15 2.65 -17.28 21.78
CA ASP A 15 2.50 -16.23 22.79
C ASP A 15 3.88 -15.77 23.26
N LYS A 16 4.81 -16.70 23.55
CA LYS A 16 6.22 -16.35 23.88
C LYS A 16 6.95 -15.54 22.81
N VAL A 17 6.67 -15.78 21.53
CA VAL A 17 7.34 -15.12 20.41
C VAL A 17 6.68 -13.80 20.05
N CYS A 18 5.35 -13.76 20.04
CA CYS A 18 4.57 -12.60 19.60
C CYS A 18 4.35 -11.56 20.70
N GLU A 19 4.47 -11.92 21.99
CA GLU A 19 4.33 -10.98 23.11
C GLU A 19 5.68 -10.36 23.54
N ASP A 20 6.80 -10.88 23.05
CA ASP A 20 8.13 -10.30 23.28
C ASP A 20 8.57 -9.49 22.05
N ASP A 21 8.42 -8.17 22.13
CA ASP A 21 8.79 -7.24 21.07
C ASP A 21 10.23 -7.44 20.56
N LYS A 22 11.17 -7.77 21.46
CA LYS A 22 12.59 -7.92 21.10
C LYS A 22 12.81 -9.19 20.30
N ILE A 23 12.19 -10.31 20.72
CA ILE A 23 12.24 -11.56 19.97
C ILE A 23 11.58 -11.38 18.60
N LEU A 24 10.43 -10.73 18.56
CA LEU A 24 9.70 -10.51 17.32
C LEU A 24 10.49 -9.65 16.32
N MET A 25 11.05 -8.53 16.78
CA MET A 25 11.94 -7.68 15.98
C MET A 25 13.20 -8.44 15.53
N TRP A 26 13.74 -9.33 16.37
CA TRP A 26 14.91 -10.13 16.03
C TRP A 26 14.60 -11.14 14.91
N ILE A 27 13.46 -11.83 14.97
CA ILE A 27 13.02 -12.75 13.92
C ILE A 27 12.75 -12.01 12.61
N ALA A 28 12.17 -10.80 12.69
CA ALA A 28 11.89 -9.97 11.52
C ALA A 28 13.14 -9.33 10.89
N ARG A 29 14.30 -9.39 11.58
CA ARG A 29 15.52 -8.69 11.19
C ARG A 29 15.96 -9.00 9.77
N SER A 30 15.83 -10.23 9.29
CA SER A 30 16.23 -10.61 7.93
C SER A 30 15.44 -9.84 6.87
N SER A 31 14.11 -9.78 7.00
CA SER A 31 13.25 -9.02 6.10
C SER A 31 13.47 -7.52 6.22
N VAL A 32 13.62 -6.99 7.45
CA VAL A 32 13.86 -5.55 7.66
C VAL A 32 15.24 -5.13 7.13
N THR A 33 16.25 -5.98 7.24
CA THR A 33 17.57 -5.76 6.63
C THR A 33 17.47 -5.77 5.10
N ALA A 34 16.71 -6.70 4.52
CA ALA A 34 16.47 -6.72 3.07
C ALA A 34 15.73 -5.46 2.60
N ILE A 35 14.73 -5.00 3.35
CA ILE A 35 14.01 -3.74 3.11
C ILE A 35 14.96 -2.54 3.14
N SER A 36 15.78 -2.43 4.19
CA SER A 36 16.80 -1.38 4.34
C SER A 36 17.81 -1.39 3.20
N PHE A 37 18.24 -2.59 2.78
CA PHE A 37 19.12 -2.76 1.64
C PHE A 37 18.50 -2.21 0.35
N VAL A 38 17.23 -2.55 0.10
CA VAL A 38 16.50 -2.05 -1.08
C VAL A 38 16.33 -0.53 -1.03
N SER A 39 15.95 0.06 0.12
CA SER A 39 15.80 1.51 0.22
C SER A 39 17.11 2.25 -0.06
N SER A 40 18.21 1.79 0.55
CA SER A 40 19.54 2.38 0.34
C SER A 40 20.02 2.35 -1.11
N SER A 41 19.44 1.47 -1.94
CA SER A 41 19.79 1.39 -3.36
C SER A 41 19.18 2.53 -4.19
N PHE A 42 18.16 3.24 -3.71
CA PHE A 42 17.53 4.34 -4.45
C PHE A 42 18.43 5.58 -4.56
N ASP A 43 19.28 5.82 -3.56
CA ASP A 43 20.19 6.97 -3.53
C ASP A 43 21.51 6.71 -4.28
N LEU A 44 21.78 5.46 -4.68
CA LEU A 44 23.03 5.11 -5.32
C LEU A 44 22.98 5.36 -6.84
N PRO A 45 24.02 5.97 -7.43
CA PRO A 45 24.14 6.04 -8.88
C PRO A 45 24.08 4.64 -9.50
N GLN A 46 23.39 4.48 -10.63
CA GLN A 46 23.20 3.17 -11.26
C GLN A 46 24.54 2.44 -11.55
N ASN A 47 25.60 3.19 -11.83
CA ASN A 47 26.95 2.64 -12.01
C ASN A 47 27.53 2.07 -10.70
N THR A 48 27.27 2.72 -9.57
CA THR A 48 27.67 2.25 -8.23
C THR A 48 26.91 0.99 -7.84
N ILE A 49 25.60 0.96 -8.12
CA ILE A 49 24.74 -0.22 -7.94
C ILE A 49 25.31 -1.40 -8.73
N LYS A 50 25.56 -1.22 -10.04
CA LYS A 50 26.09 -2.28 -10.91
C LYS A 50 27.46 -2.78 -10.44
N LYS A 51 28.35 -1.88 -10.00
CA LYS A 51 29.73 -2.20 -9.64
C LYS A 51 29.88 -2.97 -8.33
N TYR A 52 29.19 -2.55 -7.27
CA TYR A 52 29.39 -3.11 -5.93
C TYR A 52 28.25 -4.00 -5.46
N TRP A 53 27.05 -3.76 -5.98
CA TRP A 53 25.83 -4.39 -5.51
C TRP A 53 25.14 -5.24 -6.58
N GLY A 54 25.71 -5.30 -7.79
CA GLY A 54 25.11 -5.93 -8.95
C GLY A 54 24.72 -7.38 -8.71
N GLN A 55 25.59 -8.17 -8.06
CA GLN A 55 25.31 -9.58 -7.76
C GLN A 55 24.25 -9.78 -6.66
N PRO A 56 24.37 -9.18 -5.45
CA PRO A 56 23.32 -9.28 -4.42
C PRO A 56 21.95 -8.76 -4.88
N ILE A 57 21.92 -7.63 -5.57
CA ILE A 57 20.70 -7.05 -6.15
C ILE A 57 20.16 -7.95 -7.25
N ALA A 58 21.01 -8.51 -8.13
CA ALA A 58 20.56 -9.43 -9.17
C ALA A 58 19.98 -10.74 -8.60
N LEU A 59 20.48 -11.21 -7.46
CA LEU A 59 19.90 -12.38 -6.76
C LEU A 59 18.54 -12.04 -6.15
N TYR A 60 18.45 -10.91 -5.43
CA TYR A 60 17.21 -10.47 -4.78
C TYR A 60 16.11 -10.12 -5.79
N PHE A 61 16.46 -9.50 -6.91
CA PHE A 61 15.55 -9.13 -7.99
C PHE A 61 15.57 -10.13 -9.16
N LYS A 62 16.08 -11.35 -8.93
CA LYS A 62 15.95 -12.41 -9.93
C LYS A 62 14.45 -12.61 -10.18
N PRO A 63 13.95 -12.59 -11.44
CA PRO A 63 12.51 -12.66 -11.71
C PRO A 63 11.79 -13.92 -11.16
N ALA A 64 12.57 -14.94 -10.77
CA ALA A 64 12.08 -16.15 -10.15
C ALA A 64 11.99 -16.09 -8.61
N LEU A 65 12.55 -15.06 -7.98
CA LEU A 65 12.67 -14.91 -6.52
C LEU A 65 12.12 -13.57 -6.02
N ASP A 66 12.06 -12.54 -6.88
CA ASP A 66 11.68 -11.18 -6.52
C ASP A 66 10.33 -11.16 -5.77
N HIS A 67 9.28 -11.73 -6.35
CA HIS A 67 7.96 -11.74 -5.73
C HIS A 67 7.91 -12.53 -4.45
N TYR A 68 8.51 -13.72 -4.44
CA TYR A 68 8.57 -14.58 -3.26
C TYR A 68 9.16 -13.80 -2.07
N LEU A 69 10.32 -13.17 -2.27
CA LEU A 69 10.97 -12.37 -1.23
C LEU A 69 10.14 -11.13 -0.83
N HIS A 70 9.45 -10.50 -1.79
CA HIS A 70 8.55 -9.38 -1.48
C HIS A 70 7.35 -9.79 -0.62
N ILE A 71 6.72 -10.93 -0.92
CA ILE A 71 5.61 -11.47 -0.13
C ILE A 71 6.07 -11.78 1.28
N HIS A 72 7.26 -12.38 1.45
CA HIS A 72 7.82 -12.61 2.77
C HIS A 72 8.05 -11.34 3.56
N ASN A 73 8.48 -10.26 2.90
CA ASN A 73 8.61 -8.96 3.56
C ASN A 73 7.25 -8.39 3.95
N PHE A 74 6.22 -8.51 3.10
CA PHE A 74 4.87 -8.06 3.46
C PHE A 74 4.31 -8.86 4.62
N HIS A 75 4.40 -10.20 4.60
CA HIS A 75 3.99 -11.04 5.73
C HIS A 75 4.74 -10.68 7.01
N THR A 76 6.03 -10.34 6.89
CA THR A 76 6.80 -9.89 8.04
C THR A 76 6.29 -8.57 8.60
N ILE A 77 6.05 -7.59 7.74
CA ILE A 77 5.47 -6.32 8.17
C ILE A 77 4.07 -6.54 8.78
N GLN A 78 3.23 -7.41 8.21
CA GLN A 78 1.90 -7.71 8.74
C GLN A 78 1.96 -8.34 10.13
N ILE A 79 2.87 -9.29 10.35
CA ILE A 79 3.10 -9.89 11.68
C ILE A 79 3.56 -8.81 12.66
N LEU A 80 4.51 -7.96 12.27
CA LEU A 80 4.95 -6.85 13.11
C LEU A 80 3.82 -5.86 13.41
N MET A 81 2.99 -5.51 12.43
CA MET A 81 1.80 -4.65 12.59
C MET A 81 0.77 -5.24 13.53
N SER A 82 0.71 -6.57 13.61
CA SER A 82 -0.29 -7.27 14.44
C SER A 82 0.08 -7.33 15.91
N HIS A 83 1.38 -7.28 16.21
CA HIS A 83 1.88 -7.64 17.54
C HIS A 83 2.72 -6.55 18.22
N LEU A 84 3.35 -5.65 17.46
CA LEU A 84 4.09 -4.53 18.05
C LEU A 84 3.17 -3.34 18.33
N ASP A 85 3.55 -2.55 19.34
CA ASP A 85 3.04 -1.20 19.49
C ASP A 85 3.24 -0.39 18.18
N PRO A 86 2.21 0.34 17.69
CA PRO A 86 2.31 1.03 16.40
C PRO A 86 3.44 2.04 16.29
N GLU A 87 3.78 2.70 17.40
CA GLU A 87 4.86 3.67 17.44
C GLU A 87 6.23 2.97 17.41
N LEU A 88 6.39 1.88 18.17
CA LEU A 88 7.59 1.04 18.12
C LEU A 88 7.83 0.46 16.72
N LEU A 89 6.78 -0.09 16.09
CA LEU A 89 6.86 -0.59 14.71
C LEU A 89 7.32 0.49 13.74
N LEU A 90 6.67 1.66 13.77
CA LEU A 90 6.99 2.72 12.82
C LEU A 90 8.42 3.24 13.02
N LYS A 91 8.89 3.39 14.27
CA LYS A 91 10.30 3.71 14.57
C LYS A 91 11.24 2.63 14.04
N TYR A 92 10.91 1.37 14.24
CA TYR A 92 11.73 0.25 13.78
C TYR A 92 11.89 0.27 12.27
N LEU A 93 10.80 0.45 11.51
CA LEU A 93 10.88 0.56 10.05
C LEU A 93 11.63 1.83 9.60
N LEU A 94 11.34 2.98 10.20
CA LEU A 94 11.99 4.25 9.86
C LEU A 94 13.50 4.22 10.08
N PHE A 95 13.96 3.72 11.22
CA PHE A 95 15.40 3.68 11.52
C PHE A 95 16.18 2.71 10.61
N ASN A 96 15.50 1.73 10.02
CA ASN A 96 16.12 0.81 9.06
C ASN A 96 16.05 1.34 7.63
N VAL A 97 14.94 1.96 7.22
CA VAL A 97 14.80 2.56 5.88
C VAL A 97 15.62 3.84 5.77
N MET A 98 15.71 4.62 6.85
CA MET A 98 16.39 5.91 6.93
C MET A 98 17.41 5.93 8.09
N PRO A 99 18.59 5.30 7.94
CA PRO A 99 19.59 5.21 9.02
C PRO A 99 20.09 6.56 9.55
N SER A 100 19.93 7.64 8.79
CA SER A 100 20.24 9.01 9.21
C SER A 100 19.44 9.44 10.45
N LEU A 101 18.17 9.03 10.57
CA LEU A 101 17.31 9.35 11.71
C LEU A 101 17.82 8.72 13.02
N ARG A 102 18.38 7.50 12.94
CA ARG A 102 18.91 6.77 14.09
C ARG A 102 20.11 7.46 14.75
N LYS A 103 20.85 8.29 14.00
CA LYS A 103 22.00 9.03 14.56
C LYS A 103 21.59 10.15 15.51
N GLN A 104 20.34 10.60 15.43
CA GLN A 104 19.86 11.79 16.14
C GLN A 104 18.66 11.52 17.05
N ASN A 105 18.03 10.36 16.90
CA ASN A 105 16.84 9.98 17.66
C ASN A 105 17.05 8.58 18.24
N ASP A 106 16.46 8.34 19.39
CA ASP A 106 16.40 7.03 20.03
C ASP A 106 14.97 6.45 19.98
N LEU A 107 14.78 5.25 20.54
CA LEU A 107 13.46 4.63 20.61
C LEU A 107 12.51 5.32 21.59
N ALA A 108 13.03 6.11 22.54
CA ALA A 108 12.21 6.85 23.51
C ALA A 108 11.64 8.15 22.93
N THR A 109 12.28 8.70 21.89
CA THR A 109 11.84 9.91 21.20
C THR A 109 10.47 9.67 20.55
N PRO A 110 9.45 10.50 20.83
CA PRO A 110 8.12 10.32 20.24
C PRO A 110 8.14 10.36 18.72
N ILE A 111 7.33 9.51 18.07
CA ILE A 111 7.31 9.44 16.60
C ILE A 111 6.90 10.76 15.95
N SER A 112 5.99 11.51 16.58
CA SER A 112 5.60 12.85 16.12
C SER A 112 6.80 13.81 16.07
N SER A 113 7.69 13.74 17.06
CA SER A 113 8.91 14.55 17.11
C SER A 113 9.91 14.14 16.03
N ILE A 114 10.10 12.83 15.80
CA ILE A 114 10.96 12.31 14.72
C ILE A 114 10.43 12.78 13.37
N LEU A 115 9.12 12.64 13.14
CA LEU A 115 8.45 13.06 11.91
C LEU A 115 8.45 14.58 11.72
N ALA A 116 8.57 15.37 12.80
CA ALA A 116 8.72 16.82 12.79
C ALA A 116 10.19 17.29 12.74
N SER A 117 11.16 16.38 12.76
CA SER A 117 12.58 16.73 12.68
C SER A 117 12.98 17.21 11.28
N LYS A 118 14.09 17.93 11.13
CA LYS A 118 14.57 18.42 9.82
C LYS A 118 15.20 17.30 8.99
N GLU A 119 15.67 16.27 9.68
CA GLU A 119 16.32 15.07 9.15
C GLU A 119 15.33 14.11 8.50
N PHE A 120 14.06 14.19 8.88
CA PHE A 120 12.98 13.50 8.19
C PHE A 120 12.77 14.11 6.80
N TYR A 121 13.66 13.70 5.89
CA TYR A 121 13.56 14.02 4.48
C TYR A 121 12.57 13.05 3.83
N GLY A 122 11.36 13.51 3.54
CA GLY A 122 10.34 12.71 2.83
C GLY A 122 10.65 12.36 1.35
N GLY A 123 11.89 12.04 1.01
CA GLY A 123 12.36 11.67 -0.32
C GLY A 123 11.88 10.28 -0.74
N ASP A 124 12.72 9.57 -1.50
CA ASP A 124 12.40 8.25 -2.01
C ASP A 124 12.23 7.20 -0.91
N ASP A 125 12.95 7.33 0.20
CA ASP A 125 12.82 6.47 1.38
C ASP A 125 11.43 6.49 2.01
N VAL A 126 10.87 7.69 2.22
CA VAL A 126 9.53 7.82 2.81
C VAL A 126 8.46 7.34 1.84
N ARG A 127 8.63 7.61 0.54
CA ARG A 127 7.76 7.04 -0.50
C ARG A 127 7.78 5.51 -0.41
N PHE A 128 8.97 4.92 -0.38
CA PHE A 128 9.14 3.47 -0.28
C PHE A 128 8.53 2.88 0.99
N LEU A 129 8.78 3.48 2.15
CA LEU A 129 8.17 3.07 3.41
C LEU A 129 6.65 3.12 3.35
N MET A 130 6.09 4.20 2.82
CA MET A 130 4.64 4.37 2.65
C MET A 130 4.04 3.30 1.74
N ILE A 131 4.72 2.96 0.65
CA ILE A 131 4.31 1.86 -0.25
C ILE A 131 4.35 0.53 0.49
N LEU A 132 5.42 0.24 1.23
CA LEU A 132 5.53 -1.01 1.99
C LEU A 132 4.41 -1.17 3.01
N ILE A 133 4.15 -0.11 3.79
CA ILE A 133 3.07 -0.09 4.79
C ILE A 133 1.72 -0.28 4.11
N TYR A 134 1.42 0.52 3.09
CA TYR A 134 0.16 0.43 2.37
C TYR A 134 -0.06 -0.96 1.75
N ASN A 135 0.97 -1.53 1.12
CA ASN A 135 0.88 -2.85 0.51
C ASN A 135 0.63 -3.93 1.57
N ALA A 136 1.33 -3.87 2.71
CA ALA A 136 1.09 -4.79 3.83
C ALA A 136 -0.34 -4.64 4.40
N LEU A 137 -0.87 -3.42 4.48
CA LEU A 137 -2.24 -3.17 4.94
C LEU A 137 -3.31 -3.57 3.93
N LEU A 138 -3.03 -3.51 2.62
CA LEU A 138 -3.98 -3.84 1.56
C LEU A 138 -4.06 -5.34 1.31
N GLU A 139 -2.93 -6.05 1.31
CA GLU A 139 -2.86 -7.48 0.99
C GLU A 139 -3.29 -8.36 2.17
N ARG A 140 -4.51 -8.14 2.68
CA ARG A 140 -5.08 -8.85 3.83
C ARG A 140 -5.55 -10.26 3.53
N HIS A 141 -5.77 -10.59 2.26
CA HIS A 141 -6.33 -11.89 1.84
C HIS A 141 -5.54 -13.09 2.40
N PHE A 142 -4.23 -12.96 2.60
CA PHE A 142 -3.40 -14.02 3.21
C PHE A 142 -3.71 -14.35 4.67
N ILE A 143 -4.13 -13.33 5.41
CA ILE A 143 -4.29 -13.33 6.86
C ILE A 143 -5.76 -13.13 7.24
N ALA A 144 -6.62 -13.20 6.24
CA ALA A 144 -8.05 -13.05 6.34
C ALA A 144 -8.71 -14.35 6.84
N SER A 145 -9.86 -14.19 7.48
CA SER A 145 -10.74 -15.30 7.85
C SER A 145 -11.61 -15.68 6.65
N ILE A 146 -11.00 -16.33 5.65
CA ILE A 146 -11.63 -16.76 4.40
C ILE A 146 -11.44 -18.27 4.20
N GLU A 147 -12.41 -18.89 3.53
CA GLU A 147 -12.43 -20.36 3.33
C GLU A 147 -11.27 -20.83 2.45
N ASN A 148 -10.93 -20.10 1.38
CA ASN A 148 -9.89 -20.48 0.43
C ASN A 148 -8.89 -19.33 0.17
N PRO A 149 -7.92 -19.13 1.09
CA PRO A 149 -6.91 -18.08 0.94
C PRO A 149 -5.96 -18.31 -0.24
N GLU A 150 -5.73 -19.55 -0.62
CA GLU A 150 -4.89 -19.89 -1.77
C GLU A 150 -5.51 -19.43 -3.09
N TYR A 151 -6.83 -19.62 -3.25
CA TYR A 151 -7.56 -19.15 -4.42
C TYR A 151 -7.50 -17.63 -4.56
N GLN A 152 -7.82 -16.89 -3.49
CA GLN A 152 -7.78 -15.42 -3.54
C GLN A 152 -6.37 -14.89 -3.84
N TRP A 153 -5.36 -15.57 -3.29
CA TRP A 153 -3.99 -15.25 -3.58
C TRP A 153 -3.62 -15.47 -5.06
N LEU A 154 -3.99 -16.62 -5.61
CA LEU A 154 -3.84 -16.93 -7.03
C LEU A 154 -4.55 -15.91 -7.92
N GLU A 155 -5.79 -15.56 -7.57
CA GLU A 155 -6.59 -14.56 -8.28
C GLU A 155 -5.88 -13.20 -8.32
N ARG A 156 -5.40 -12.71 -7.17
CA ARG A 156 -4.62 -11.46 -7.07
C ARG A 156 -3.35 -11.52 -7.92
N GLN A 157 -2.59 -12.60 -7.85
CA GLN A 157 -1.38 -12.75 -8.67
C GLN A 157 -1.69 -12.74 -10.17
N LEU A 158 -2.76 -13.40 -10.59
CA LEU A 158 -3.18 -13.45 -12.00
C LEU A 158 -3.62 -12.07 -12.50
N ILE A 159 -4.35 -11.30 -11.70
CA ILE A 159 -4.70 -9.90 -12.01
C ILE A 159 -3.43 -9.08 -12.25
N HIS A 160 -2.47 -9.19 -11.33
CA HIS A 160 -1.17 -8.53 -11.44
C HIS A 160 -0.33 -9.06 -12.62
N CYS A 161 -0.42 -10.33 -12.97
CA CYS A 161 0.28 -10.87 -14.12
C CYS A 161 -0.30 -10.34 -15.45
N LEU A 162 -1.63 -10.36 -15.58
CA LEU A 162 -2.34 -10.07 -16.82
C LEU A 162 -2.47 -8.57 -17.11
N ILE A 163 -2.40 -7.70 -16.10
CA ILE A 163 -2.32 -6.25 -16.36
C ILE A 163 -1.08 -5.87 -17.18
N LEU A 164 -0.01 -6.68 -17.09
CA LEU A 164 1.23 -6.44 -17.82
C LEU A 164 1.08 -6.66 -19.33
N GLY A 165 0.08 -7.42 -19.75
CA GLY A 165 -0.18 -7.76 -21.14
C GLY A 165 -0.83 -9.12 -21.31
N ASP A 166 -1.39 -9.31 -22.50
CA ASP A 166 -1.96 -10.58 -22.93
C ASP A 166 -0.84 -11.62 -23.03
N ASP A 167 -1.09 -12.81 -22.49
CA ASP A 167 -0.05 -13.84 -22.46
C ASP A 167 -0.61 -15.26 -22.66
N THR A 168 0.25 -16.19 -23.03
CA THR A 168 -0.11 -17.60 -23.23
C THR A 168 -0.25 -18.31 -21.89
N LEU A 169 -1.07 -19.38 -21.84
CA LEU A 169 -1.22 -20.20 -20.63
C LEU A 169 0.14 -20.66 -20.07
N LYS A 170 1.04 -21.09 -20.95
CA LYS A 170 2.38 -21.56 -20.61
C LYS A 170 3.18 -20.47 -19.88
N ASN A 171 3.19 -19.26 -20.42
CA ASN A 171 3.94 -18.14 -19.83
C ASN A 171 3.31 -17.67 -18.53
N ILE A 172 1.97 -17.67 -18.42
CA ILE A 172 1.27 -17.33 -17.18
C ILE A 172 1.64 -18.35 -16.09
N LYS A 173 1.57 -19.65 -16.37
CA LYS A 173 1.97 -20.70 -15.42
C LYS A 173 3.42 -20.53 -14.97
N ILE A 174 4.36 -20.30 -15.91
CA ILE A 174 5.77 -20.04 -15.57
C ILE A 174 5.91 -18.82 -14.67
N LYS A 175 5.20 -17.72 -15.00
CA LYS A 175 5.22 -16.51 -14.18
C LYS A 175 4.69 -16.81 -12.79
N ILE A 176 3.52 -17.43 -12.64
CA ILE A 176 2.84 -17.73 -11.36
C ILE A 176 3.60 -18.76 -10.50
N ILE A 177 4.15 -19.82 -11.08
CA ILE A 177 4.95 -20.82 -10.35
C ILE A 177 6.18 -20.16 -9.69
N ASN A 178 6.82 -19.22 -10.40
CA ASN A 178 7.90 -18.42 -9.81
C ASN A 178 7.46 -17.56 -8.61
N TYR A 179 6.16 -17.29 -8.42
CA TYR A 179 5.67 -16.62 -7.21
C TYR A 179 5.47 -17.60 -6.03
N GLN A 180 5.18 -18.87 -6.31
CA GLN A 180 4.71 -19.83 -5.30
C GLN A 180 5.82 -20.67 -4.66
N THR A 181 6.93 -20.90 -5.36
CA THR A 181 7.92 -21.89 -4.90
C THR A 181 9.37 -21.43 -5.10
N LEU A 182 10.18 -21.53 -4.03
CA LEU A 182 11.57 -21.96 -4.18
C LEU A 182 11.56 -23.37 -4.81
N PRO A 183 12.50 -23.73 -5.69
CA PRO A 183 12.40 -24.86 -6.64
C PRO A 183 12.41 -26.28 -6.02
N PHE A 184 12.05 -26.45 -4.75
CA PHE A 184 12.16 -27.71 -4.01
C PHE A 184 10.90 -28.59 -4.04
N HIS A 185 9.72 -28.08 -4.41
CA HIS A 185 8.52 -28.91 -4.59
C HIS A 185 8.15 -29.02 -6.08
N ARG A 186 8.76 -30.02 -6.73
CA ARG A 186 8.53 -30.41 -8.11
C ARG A 186 7.30 -31.32 -8.22
N ASP A 187 6.10 -30.77 -8.09
CA ASP A 187 4.99 -31.45 -8.76
C ASP A 187 4.01 -30.44 -9.38
N PRO A 188 4.00 -30.31 -10.72
CA PRO A 188 3.10 -29.42 -11.44
C PRO A 188 1.76 -30.13 -11.66
N GLN A 189 1.12 -30.59 -10.58
CA GLN A 189 -0.27 -31.02 -10.72
C GLN A 189 -1.13 -29.80 -11.09
N PRO A 190 -2.09 -29.94 -12.03
CA PRO A 190 -3.00 -28.86 -12.36
C PRO A 190 -3.80 -28.48 -11.11
N ASN A 191 -3.42 -27.36 -10.51
CA ASN A 191 -4.14 -26.80 -9.39
C ASN A 191 -5.50 -26.32 -9.91
N LYS A 192 -6.59 -27.01 -9.53
CA LYS A 192 -7.96 -26.61 -9.89
C LYS A 192 -8.22 -25.13 -9.56
N ASN A 193 -7.64 -24.62 -8.48
CA ASN A 193 -7.74 -23.21 -8.09
C ASN A 193 -7.10 -22.28 -9.12
N PHE A 194 -6.00 -22.69 -9.77
CA PHE A 194 -5.35 -21.89 -10.81
C PHE A 194 -6.23 -21.76 -12.05
N ASP A 195 -6.74 -22.87 -12.57
CA ASP A 195 -7.55 -22.85 -13.79
C ASP A 195 -8.87 -22.07 -13.55
N GLN A 196 -9.50 -22.29 -12.39
CA GLN A 196 -10.67 -21.52 -11.95
C GLN A 196 -10.36 -20.03 -11.83
N ALA A 197 -9.29 -19.64 -11.12
CA ALA A 197 -8.94 -18.23 -10.94
C ALA A 197 -8.61 -17.57 -12.28
N LEU A 198 -7.91 -18.28 -13.19
CA LEU A 198 -7.60 -17.78 -14.53
C LEU A 198 -8.87 -17.53 -15.34
N GLU A 199 -9.81 -18.47 -15.35
CA GLU A 199 -11.11 -18.31 -15.98
C GLU A 199 -11.89 -17.12 -15.39
N ASN A 200 -11.80 -16.94 -14.06
CA ASN A 200 -12.47 -15.87 -13.35
C ASN A 200 -11.96 -14.48 -13.75
N VAL A 201 -10.64 -14.30 -13.84
CA VAL A 201 -10.02 -12.98 -14.05
C VAL A 201 -9.72 -12.63 -15.50
N SER A 202 -9.81 -13.59 -16.42
CA SER A 202 -9.33 -13.42 -17.79
C SER A 202 -10.35 -13.74 -18.88
N CYS A 203 -10.17 -13.13 -20.05
CA CYS A 203 -10.85 -13.51 -21.29
C CYS A 203 -9.84 -14.05 -22.30
N VAL A 204 -10.24 -15.06 -23.07
CA VAL A 204 -9.39 -15.68 -24.09
C VAL A 204 -9.53 -14.93 -25.41
N LYS A 205 -8.40 -14.61 -26.03
CA LYS A 205 -8.31 -14.01 -27.36
C LYS A 205 -7.39 -14.85 -28.24
N THR A 206 -7.71 -14.94 -29.53
CA THR A 206 -6.80 -15.54 -30.50
C THR A 206 -6.03 -14.43 -31.19
N ILE A 207 -4.70 -14.38 -30.98
CA ILE A 207 -3.81 -13.38 -31.59
C ILE A 207 -2.73 -14.15 -32.34
N ARG A 208 -2.68 -13.99 -33.68
CA ARG A 208 -1.73 -14.71 -34.55
C ARG A 208 -1.79 -16.23 -34.36
N ASN A 209 -3.00 -16.79 -34.31
CA ASN A 209 -3.28 -18.21 -34.09
C ASN A 209 -2.84 -18.77 -32.71
N GLU A 210 -2.42 -17.91 -31.78
CA GLU A 210 -2.14 -18.30 -30.39
C GLU A 210 -3.29 -17.86 -29.48
N LYS A 211 -3.74 -18.76 -28.59
CA LYS A 211 -4.64 -18.42 -27.50
C LYS A 211 -3.87 -17.62 -26.44
N LYS A 212 -4.30 -16.39 -26.22
CA LYS A 212 -3.78 -15.49 -25.18
C LYS A 212 -4.89 -15.12 -24.21
N TYR A 213 -4.53 -14.95 -22.95
CA TYR A 213 -5.43 -14.55 -21.89
C TYR A 213 -5.19 -13.08 -21.61
N SER A 214 -6.27 -12.30 -21.59
CA SER A 214 -6.30 -10.88 -21.25
C SER A 214 -7.03 -10.68 -19.94
N LEU A 215 -6.62 -9.70 -19.13
CA LEU A 215 -7.37 -9.30 -17.94
C LEU A 215 -8.78 -8.82 -18.33
N LYS A 216 -9.84 -9.29 -17.65
CA LYS A 216 -11.18 -8.74 -17.84
C LYS A 216 -11.25 -7.30 -17.31
N PRO A 217 -11.97 -6.38 -17.97
CA PRO A 217 -11.96 -4.95 -17.63
C PRO A 217 -12.35 -4.62 -16.19
N GLU A 218 -13.26 -5.38 -15.58
CA GLU A 218 -13.72 -5.19 -14.19
C GLU A 218 -12.59 -5.32 -13.16
N TYR A 219 -11.61 -6.19 -13.40
CA TYR A 219 -10.45 -6.34 -12.53
C TYR A 219 -9.40 -5.23 -12.73
N ALA A 220 -9.52 -4.44 -13.80
CA ALA A 220 -8.61 -3.32 -14.02
C ALA A 220 -8.76 -2.21 -12.96
N ASN A 221 -9.90 -2.17 -12.27
CA ASN A 221 -10.18 -1.13 -11.28
C ASN A 221 -9.51 -1.40 -9.92
N ILE A 222 -9.28 -2.68 -9.58
CA ILE A 222 -8.74 -3.08 -8.27
C ILE A 222 -7.22 -3.29 -8.28
N ILE A 223 -6.56 -2.76 -9.32
CA ILE A 223 -5.11 -2.86 -9.48
C ILE A 223 -4.43 -1.91 -8.51
N GLN A 224 -3.55 -2.49 -7.69
CA GLN A 224 -2.61 -1.74 -6.89
C GLN A 224 -1.47 -1.20 -7.76
N VAL A 225 -1.52 0.11 -8.01
CA VAL A 225 -0.54 0.86 -8.83
C VAL A 225 0.90 0.62 -8.37
N PHE A 226 1.08 0.40 -7.07
CA PHE A 226 2.39 0.29 -6.44
C PHE A 226 2.82 -1.14 -6.11
N TYR A 227 2.09 -2.15 -6.58
CA TYR A 227 2.41 -3.55 -6.35
C TYR A 227 3.80 -3.93 -6.90
N PHE A 228 4.20 -3.32 -8.03
CA PHE A 228 5.45 -3.64 -8.73
C PHE A 228 6.63 -2.71 -8.41
N LEU A 229 6.52 -1.84 -7.40
CA LEU A 229 7.56 -0.82 -7.17
C LEU A 229 8.94 -1.39 -6.90
N ASN A 230 9.00 -2.59 -6.35
CA ASN A 230 10.26 -3.25 -6.09
C ASN A 230 10.92 -3.81 -7.38
N LYS A 231 10.22 -3.86 -8.52
CA LYS A 231 10.81 -4.29 -9.80
C LYS A 231 11.50 -3.12 -10.52
N PHE A 232 12.59 -2.62 -9.96
CA PHE A 232 13.27 -1.39 -10.38
C PHE A 232 13.38 -1.21 -11.92
N ASN A 233 13.72 -2.27 -12.66
CA ASN A 233 13.90 -2.22 -14.12
C ASN A 233 12.60 -2.33 -14.94
N LYS A 234 11.56 -3.01 -14.42
CA LYS A 234 10.29 -3.22 -15.15
C LYS A 234 9.22 -2.21 -14.74
N TYR A 235 9.36 -1.60 -13.56
CA TYR A 235 8.40 -0.68 -12.97
C TYR A 235 8.07 0.48 -13.90
N LEU A 236 9.07 1.12 -14.54
CA LEU A 236 8.84 2.27 -15.41
C LEU A 236 7.89 1.96 -16.57
N THR A 237 8.05 0.80 -17.21
CA THR A 237 7.17 0.38 -18.32
C THR A 237 5.77 0.06 -17.83
N ILE A 238 5.66 -0.60 -16.67
CA ILE A 238 4.38 -0.98 -16.07
C ILE A 238 3.62 0.26 -15.60
N HIS A 239 4.28 1.16 -14.89
CA HIS A 239 3.73 2.41 -14.41
C HIS A 239 3.24 3.28 -15.57
N LYS A 240 4.02 3.41 -16.67
CA LYS A 240 3.59 4.11 -17.89
C LYS A 240 2.31 3.52 -18.48
N ARG A 241 2.21 2.19 -18.54
CA ARG A 241 1.01 1.49 -19.04
C ARG A 241 -0.21 1.74 -18.15
N ILE A 242 -0.07 1.57 -16.84
CA ILE A 242 -1.14 1.83 -15.87
C ILE A 242 -1.58 3.31 -15.98
N LYS A 243 -0.64 4.25 -15.94
CA LYS A 243 -0.92 5.68 -16.09
C LYS A 243 -1.71 5.98 -17.37
N LYS A 244 -1.34 5.36 -18.50
CA LYS A 244 -2.08 5.49 -19.77
C LYS A 244 -3.51 4.96 -19.67
N MET A 245 -3.74 3.85 -18.97
CA MET A 245 -5.10 3.32 -18.77
C MET A 245 -5.99 4.30 -17.99
N TYR A 246 -5.47 4.90 -16.92
CA TYR A 246 -6.17 5.94 -16.16
C TYR A 246 -6.43 7.20 -17.00
N GLN A 247 -5.44 7.66 -17.78
CA GLN A 247 -5.60 8.81 -18.68
C GLN A 247 -6.69 8.57 -19.74
N MET A 248 -6.77 7.35 -20.27
CA MET A 248 -7.79 6.93 -21.23
C MET A 248 -9.13 6.57 -20.58
N LYS A 249 -9.28 6.71 -19.25
CA LYS A 249 -10.47 6.31 -18.48
C LYS A 249 -10.88 4.85 -18.70
N LYS A 250 -9.91 3.98 -18.98
CA LYS A 250 -10.12 2.52 -19.16
C LYS A 250 -10.20 1.76 -17.83
N CYS A 251 -9.78 2.39 -16.75
CA CYS A 251 -9.93 1.91 -15.39
C CYS A 251 -10.12 3.10 -14.45
N LYS A 252 -10.71 2.83 -13.29
CA LYS A 252 -10.78 3.73 -12.14
C LYS A 252 -10.18 3.05 -10.92
N PHE A 253 -9.58 3.80 -10.02
CA PHE A 253 -9.08 3.29 -8.77
C PHE A 253 -10.26 2.82 -7.91
N GLN A 254 -10.21 1.57 -7.48
CA GLN A 254 -11.08 1.01 -6.47
C GLN A 254 -10.24 0.11 -5.56
N LEU A 255 -10.55 0.10 -4.27
CA LEU A 255 -10.00 -0.92 -3.38
C LEU A 255 -10.73 -2.24 -3.62
N PRO A 256 -10.05 -3.41 -3.53
CA PRO A 256 -10.71 -4.71 -3.50
C PRO A 256 -11.62 -4.83 -2.28
N GLU A 257 -12.46 -5.86 -2.24
CA GLU A 257 -13.16 -6.22 -1.01
C GLU A 257 -12.16 -6.43 0.14
N ILE A 258 -12.52 -5.98 1.33
CA ILE A 258 -11.63 -5.99 2.49
C ILE A 258 -12.13 -7.07 3.45
N PRO A 259 -11.53 -8.27 3.43
CA PRO A 259 -11.99 -9.33 4.30
C PRO A 259 -11.64 -9.03 5.77
N GLU A 260 -12.38 -9.68 6.68
CA GLU A 260 -12.07 -9.65 8.11
C GLU A 260 -10.74 -10.38 8.39
N LEU A 261 -10.00 -9.85 9.36
CA LEU A 261 -8.72 -10.42 9.77
C LEU A 261 -8.93 -11.57 10.75
N ARG A 262 -8.09 -12.61 10.65
CA ARG A 262 -7.99 -13.64 11.69
C ARG A 262 -7.58 -13.00 13.02
N ASP A 263 -7.94 -13.64 14.13
CA ASP A 263 -7.70 -13.11 15.48
C ASP A 263 -6.24 -12.70 15.71
N SER A 264 -5.28 -13.51 15.27
CA SER A 264 -3.85 -13.23 15.42
C SER A 264 -3.35 -11.99 14.65
N PHE A 265 -4.15 -11.49 13.70
CA PHE A 265 -3.79 -10.34 12.86
C PHE A 265 -4.65 -9.10 13.12
N LYS A 266 -5.62 -9.15 14.05
CA LYS A 266 -6.49 -8.02 14.38
C LYS A 266 -5.71 -6.76 14.78
N GLY A 267 -4.52 -6.92 15.37
CA GLY A 267 -3.63 -5.80 15.71
C GLY A 267 -3.23 -4.91 14.53
N MET A 268 -3.33 -5.39 13.28
CA MET A 268 -3.12 -4.52 12.11
C MET A 268 -4.10 -3.36 12.04
N ASN A 269 -5.33 -3.52 12.52
CA ASN A 269 -6.28 -2.43 12.64
C ASN A 269 -5.80 -1.43 13.72
N ASN A 270 -5.24 -1.90 14.84
CA ASN A 270 -4.64 -1.02 15.85
C ASN A 270 -3.54 -0.16 15.25
N PHE A 271 -2.68 -0.72 14.39
CA PHE A 271 -1.68 0.07 13.66
C PHE A 271 -2.32 1.06 12.68
N MET A 272 -3.25 0.60 11.83
CA MET A 272 -3.91 1.42 10.82
C MET A 272 -4.64 2.63 11.42
N PHE A 273 -5.29 2.48 12.58
CA PHE A 273 -6.03 3.54 13.26
C PHE A 273 -5.25 4.15 14.44
N SER A 274 -3.93 3.97 14.44
CA SER A 274 -3.03 4.56 15.44
C SER A 274 -2.75 6.04 15.15
N ASN A 275 -2.38 6.77 16.21
CA ASN A 275 -1.84 8.12 16.08
C ASN A 275 -0.50 8.10 15.33
N ALA A 276 0.32 7.06 15.50
CA ALA A 276 1.62 6.94 14.85
C ALA A 276 1.48 6.94 13.32
N TYR A 277 0.60 6.09 12.78
CA TYR A 277 0.36 6.04 11.35
C TYR A 277 -0.34 7.30 10.83
N SER A 278 -1.36 7.80 11.54
CA SER A 278 -2.04 9.06 11.18
C SER A 278 -1.06 10.23 11.12
N ASN A 279 -0.13 10.33 12.08
CA ASN A 279 0.91 11.37 12.09
C ASN A 279 1.86 11.24 10.90
N LEU A 280 2.21 10.01 10.47
CA LEU A 280 3.00 9.78 9.25
C LEU A 280 2.26 10.29 8.02
N LEU A 281 0.99 9.91 7.84
CA LEU A 281 0.16 10.36 6.70
C LEU A 281 0.09 11.89 6.65
N MET A 282 -0.22 12.52 7.79
CA MET A 282 -0.33 13.97 7.88
C MET A 282 1.00 14.68 7.65
N THR A 283 2.10 14.14 8.19
CA THR A 283 3.44 14.70 7.96
C THR A 283 3.78 14.67 6.48
N VAL A 284 3.50 13.57 5.78
CA VAL A 284 3.73 13.44 4.34
C VAL A 284 2.86 14.44 3.56
N LEU A 285 1.58 14.60 3.90
CA LEU A 285 0.69 15.58 3.25
C LEU A 285 1.16 17.03 3.48
N VAL A 286 1.34 17.44 4.73
CA VAL A 286 1.60 18.83 5.14
C VAL A 286 2.99 19.28 4.72
N ARG A 287 4.04 18.47 4.93
CA ARG A 287 5.41 18.88 4.61
C ARG A 287 5.67 18.94 3.12
N ARG A 288 5.07 18.03 2.35
CA ARG A 288 5.27 18.00 0.89
C ARG A 288 4.53 19.13 0.20
N TYR A 289 3.42 19.61 0.78
CA TYR A 289 2.77 20.85 0.35
C TYR A 289 3.70 22.06 0.40
N ARG A 290 4.57 22.19 1.41
CA ARG A 290 5.43 23.39 1.52
C ARG A 290 6.60 23.43 0.53
N ASN A 291 6.96 22.29 -0.07
CA ASN A 291 8.19 22.11 -0.86
C ASN A 291 7.95 21.73 -2.34
N ILE A 292 6.79 22.10 -2.90
CA ILE A 292 6.32 21.66 -4.24
C ILE A 292 7.31 21.95 -5.38
N PHE A 293 8.07 23.04 -5.28
CA PHE A 293 8.86 23.54 -6.41
C PHE A 293 10.11 22.72 -6.77
N ALA A 294 10.61 21.84 -5.88
CA ALA A 294 11.90 21.18 -6.08
C ALA A 294 11.81 19.78 -6.74
N ASN A 295 10.71 19.02 -6.57
CA ASN A 295 10.61 17.65 -7.09
C ASN A 295 9.14 17.19 -7.24
N PHE A 296 8.47 17.65 -8.30
CA PHE A 296 7.04 17.46 -8.50
C PHE A 296 6.61 15.98 -8.56
N THR A 297 7.37 15.11 -9.25
CA THR A 297 6.98 13.70 -9.44
C THR A 297 6.89 12.93 -8.12
N ASN A 298 7.92 13.02 -7.28
CA ASN A 298 7.94 12.33 -5.99
C ASN A 298 6.85 12.83 -5.04
N ILE A 299 6.51 14.12 -5.13
CA ILE A 299 5.41 14.71 -4.36
C ILE A 299 4.08 14.11 -4.78
N VAL A 300 3.84 13.96 -6.08
CA VAL A 300 2.60 13.37 -6.58
C VAL A 300 2.46 11.90 -6.17
N ASP A 301 3.52 11.10 -6.23
CA ASP A 301 3.45 9.71 -5.76
C ASP A 301 3.13 9.63 -4.26
N ASN A 302 3.73 10.50 -3.45
CA ASN A 302 3.46 10.61 -2.02
C ASN A 302 2.00 11.02 -1.73
N LEU A 303 1.44 11.94 -2.53
CA LEU A 303 0.02 12.30 -2.46
C LEU A 303 -0.86 11.09 -2.84
N VAL A 304 -0.53 10.39 -3.92
CA VAL A 304 -1.28 9.20 -4.37
C VAL A 304 -1.29 8.13 -3.28
N ILE A 305 -0.13 7.73 -2.74
CA ILE A 305 -0.07 6.66 -1.73
C ILE A 305 -0.76 7.06 -0.42
N THR A 306 -0.65 8.34 -0.02
CA THR A 306 -1.32 8.83 1.18
C THR A 306 -2.83 8.82 1.00
N SER A 307 -3.34 9.32 -0.14
CA SER A 307 -4.77 9.26 -0.46
C SER A 307 -5.28 7.82 -0.57
N MET A 308 -4.50 6.89 -1.13
CA MET A 308 -4.85 5.47 -1.19
C MET A 308 -4.94 4.86 0.21
N SER A 309 -4.02 5.23 1.12
CA SER A 309 -4.02 4.79 2.52
C SER A 309 -5.25 5.31 3.27
N LEU A 310 -5.62 6.56 3.05
CA LEU A 310 -6.82 7.16 3.62
C LEU A 310 -8.11 6.51 3.08
N CYS A 311 -8.17 6.19 1.78
CA CYS A 311 -9.27 5.40 1.21
C CYS A 311 -9.37 4.04 1.89
N LEU A 312 -8.23 3.40 2.20
CA LEU A 312 -8.22 2.10 2.87
C LEU A 312 -8.74 2.20 4.30
N MET A 313 -8.29 3.18 5.08
CA MET A 313 -8.81 3.45 6.44
C MET A 313 -10.33 3.67 6.43
N LEU A 314 -10.83 4.49 5.50
CA LEU A 314 -12.26 4.76 5.39
C LEU A 314 -13.04 3.53 4.96
N LYS A 315 -12.55 2.77 3.98
CA LYS A 315 -13.22 1.55 3.54
C LYS A 315 -13.25 0.47 4.62
N VAL A 316 -12.14 0.26 5.34
CA VAL A 316 -12.07 -0.71 6.45
C VAL A 316 -13.06 -0.33 7.55
N SER A 317 -13.05 0.94 7.98
CA SER A 317 -13.94 1.39 9.06
C SER A 317 -15.42 1.31 8.70
N ILE A 318 -15.79 1.57 7.43
CA ILE A 318 -17.16 1.37 6.92
C ILE A 318 -17.51 -0.12 6.82
N ALA A 319 -16.62 -0.94 6.24
CA ALA A 319 -16.91 -2.34 5.92
C ALA A 319 -17.02 -3.22 7.18
N HIS A 320 -16.18 -2.98 8.18
CA HIS A 320 -16.15 -3.76 9.42
C HIS A 320 -17.04 -3.17 10.53
N ASN A 321 -17.67 -2.01 10.26
CA ASN A 321 -18.60 -1.33 11.16
C ASN A 321 -18.04 -1.15 12.59
N ILE A 322 -16.79 -0.65 12.70
CA ILE A 322 -16.12 -0.44 13.99
C ILE A 322 -16.26 1.06 14.36
N PRO A 323 -17.20 1.45 15.25
CA PRO A 323 -17.61 2.86 15.38
C PRO A 323 -16.48 3.80 15.80
N HIS A 324 -15.61 3.35 16.72
CA HIS A 324 -14.47 4.15 17.19
C HIS A 324 -13.42 4.37 16.10
N GLU A 325 -13.16 3.35 15.25
CA GLU A 325 -12.22 3.47 14.13
C GLU A 325 -12.79 4.34 13.01
N LEU A 326 -14.10 4.26 12.78
CA LEU A 326 -14.82 5.16 11.88
C LEU A 326 -14.74 6.61 12.35
N GLN A 327 -15.01 6.88 13.63
CA GLN A 327 -14.91 8.22 14.19
C GLN A 327 -13.49 8.79 14.05
N LYS A 328 -12.45 8.01 14.39
CA LYS A 328 -11.05 8.41 14.18
C LYS A 328 -10.74 8.74 12.73
N THR A 329 -11.27 7.94 11.80
CA THR A 329 -11.09 8.17 10.36
C THR A 329 -11.82 9.42 9.90
N ILE A 330 -13.03 9.67 10.41
CA ILE A 330 -13.79 10.89 10.14
C ILE A 330 -13.05 12.12 10.66
N ASP A 331 -12.53 12.07 11.89
CA ASP A 331 -11.77 13.17 12.49
C ASP A 331 -10.50 13.46 11.70
N LEU A 332 -9.80 12.42 11.22
CA LEU A 332 -8.61 12.57 10.38
C LEU A 332 -8.93 13.21 9.02
N LEU A 333 -9.99 12.74 8.34
CA LEU A 333 -10.32 13.15 6.97
C LEU A 333 -11.06 14.49 6.89
N PHE A 334 -12.02 14.69 7.79
CA PHE A 334 -12.99 15.78 7.72
C PHE A 334 -12.82 16.79 8.85
N GLY A 335 -12.03 16.49 9.89
CA GLY A 335 -11.68 17.44 10.94
C GLY A 335 -10.92 18.66 10.38
N ILE A 336 -11.25 19.84 10.90
CA ILE A 336 -10.57 21.09 10.56
C ILE A 336 -9.17 21.09 11.16
N ARG A 337 -8.16 21.45 10.34
CA ARG A 337 -6.77 21.44 10.78
C ARG A 337 -6.04 22.75 10.52
N ASP A 338 -5.33 23.23 11.54
CA ASP A 338 -4.53 24.45 11.44
C ASP A 338 -3.30 24.26 10.54
N ASP A 339 -2.71 23.06 10.54
CA ASP A 339 -1.55 22.73 9.70
C ASP A 339 -1.87 22.69 8.19
N LEU A 340 -3.16 22.65 7.83
CA LEU A 340 -3.70 22.81 6.49
C LEU A 340 -4.38 24.18 6.25
N GLY A 341 -4.16 25.15 7.13
CA GLY A 341 -4.74 26.50 7.00
C GLY A 341 -6.26 26.56 7.22
N GLY A 342 -6.77 25.76 8.16
CA GLY A 342 -8.20 25.67 8.47
C GLY A 342 -9.00 24.83 7.47
N LEU A 343 -8.32 24.05 6.63
CA LEU A 343 -8.96 23.05 5.77
C LEU A 343 -9.01 21.69 6.46
N ASN A 344 -9.87 20.81 5.97
CA ASN A 344 -9.78 19.38 6.24
C ASN A 344 -9.04 18.66 5.11
N VAL A 345 -8.62 17.42 5.35
CA VAL A 345 -7.85 16.63 4.39
C VAL A 345 -8.64 16.41 3.10
N MET A 346 -9.95 16.19 3.20
CA MET A 346 -10.81 15.98 2.03
C MET A 346 -10.79 17.19 1.08
N ILE A 347 -11.11 18.39 1.59
CA ILE A 347 -11.10 19.63 0.79
C ILE A 347 -9.69 19.91 0.24
N PHE A 348 -8.65 19.69 1.05
CA PHE A 348 -7.28 19.82 0.60
C PHE A 348 -6.99 18.91 -0.61
N LEU A 349 -7.31 17.62 -0.54
CA LEU A 349 -7.07 16.66 -1.62
C LEU A 349 -7.87 16.97 -2.88
N VAL A 350 -9.13 17.40 -2.74
CA VAL A 350 -9.95 17.80 -3.90
C VAL A 350 -9.40 19.09 -4.53
N GLN A 351 -8.94 20.07 -3.76
CA GLN A 351 -8.25 21.23 -4.32
C GLN A 351 -7.01 20.82 -5.12
N TRP A 352 -6.24 19.88 -4.58
CA TRP A 352 -5.03 19.35 -5.21
C TRP A 352 -5.30 18.54 -6.47
N LYS A 353 -6.43 17.84 -6.53
CA LYS A 353 -6.89 17.08 -7.70
C LYS A 353 -6.88 17.94 -8.97
N HIS A 354 -7.29 19.20 -8.86
CA HIS A 354 -7.33 20.14 -9.98
C HIS A 354 -5.95 20.69 -10.38
N LYS A 355 -4.99 20.72 -9.44
CA LYS A 355 -3.66 21.30 -9.66
C LYS A 355 -2.64 20.32 -10.23
N VAL A 356 -2.73 19.04 -9.89
CA VAL A 356 -1.65 18.06 -10.15
C VAL A 356 -1.72 17.39 -11.53
N ASN A 357 -2.85 17.46 -12.23
CA ASN A 357 -3.08 16.82 -13.53
C ASN A 357 -2.51 15.37 -13.63
N ASN A 358 -2.70 14.58 -12.57
CA ASN A 358 -2.29 13.18 -12.54
C ASN A 358 -3.53 12.29 -12.52
N ALA A 359 -3.74 11.52 -13.57
CA ALA A 359 -4.95 10.70 -13.75
C ALA A 359 -5.15 9.65 -12.65
N ILE A 360 -4.07 9.11 -12.08
CA ILE A 360 -4.14 8.15 -10.97
C ILE A 360 -4.60 8.88 -9.71
N PHE A 361 -3.95 9.99 -9.36
CA PHE A 361 -4.33 10.82 -8.22
C PHE A 361 -5.79 11.28 -8.29
N ILE A 362 -6.20 11.76 -9.47
CA ILE A 362 -7.59 12.17 -9.75
C ILE A 362 -8.55 11.04 -9.43
N SER A 363 -8.27 9.83 -9.93
CA SER A 363 -9.13 8.69 -9.70
C SER A 363 -9.15 8.21 -8.25
N VAL A 364 -8.05 8.34 -7.51
CA VAL A 364 -8.02 8.00 -6.07
C VAL A 364 -8.88 8.97 -5.27
N VAL A 365 -8.80 10.28 -5.56
CA VAL A 365 -9.63 11.30 -4.91
C VAL A 365 -11.11 11.11 -5.26
N ASP A 366 -11.43 10.76 -6.51
CA ASP A 366 -12.80 10.44 -6.92
C ASP A 366 -13.38 9.25 -6.13
N TYR A 367 -12.56 8.22 -5.92
CA TYR A 367 -12.97 7.08 -5.09
C TYR A 367 -13.13 7.47 -3.61
N MET A 368 -12.30 8.37 -3.09
CA MET A 368 -12.47 8.91 -1.73
C MET A 368 -13.79 9.68 -1.59
N ILE A 369 -14.17 10.47 -2.60
CA ILE A 369 -15.48 11.13 -2.65
C ILE A 369 -16.61 10.09 -2.63
N GLU A 370 -16.51 9.04 -3.44
CA GLU A 370 -17.48 7.94 -3.46
C GLU A 370 -17.64 7.29 -2.08
N LEU A 371 -16.52 6.96 -1.41
CA LEU A 371 -16.52 6.39 -0.06
C LEU A 371 -17.10 7.34 1.01
N SER A 372 -16.93 8.65 0.84
CA SER A 372 -17.43 9.65 1.80
C SER A 372 -18.96 9.74 1.86
N ARG A 373 -19.67 9.20 0.86
CA ARG A 373 -21.13 9.33 0.67
C ARG A 373 -21.64 10.77 0.55
N ILE A 374 -20.74 11.76 0.45
CA ILE A 374 -21.07 13.16 0.16
C ILE A 374 -21.30 13.28 -1.35
N GLN A 375 -22.36 14.00 -1.75
CA GLN A 375 -22.67 14.20 -3.16
C GLN A 375 -21.49 14.82 -3.91
N SER A 376 -21.12 14.24 -5.05
CA SER A 376 -19.97 14.70 -5.84
C SER A 376 -20.11 16.14 -6.34
N SER A 377 -21.35 16.61 -6.56
CA SER A 377 -21.67 18.00 -6.89
C SER A 377 -21.22 18.99 -5.81
N PHE A 378 -21.14 18.59 -4.55
CA PHE A 378 -20.59 19.44 -3.50
C PHE A 378 -19.14 19.84 -3.81
N PHE A 379 -18.37 18.95 -4.46
CA PHE A 379 -16.96 19.15 -4.73
C PHE A 379 -16.66 19.84 -6.07
N SER A 380 -17.66 20.06 -6.95
CA SER A 380 -17.42 20.68 -8.26
C SER A 380 -17.03 22.16 -8.15
N ASP A 381 -17.57 22.87 -7.17
CA ASP A 381 -17.49 24.33 -7.09
C ASP A 381 -16.44 24.79 -6.08
N LEU A 382 -15.18 24.37 -6.26
CA LEU A 382 -14.08 24.86 -5.42
C LEU A 382 -13.55 26.19 -5.96
N SER A 383 -13.84 27.28 -5.24
CA SER A 383 -13.24 28.59 -5.50
C SER A 383 -11.76 28.58 -5.12
N ASP A 384 -10.93 29.30 -5.88
CA ASP A 384 -9.52 29.54 -5.53
C ASP A 384 -9.33 30.45 -4.28
N LYS A 385 -10.40 31.11 -3.82
CA LYS A 385 -10.35 32.02 -2.67
C LYS A 385 -10.35 31.24 -1.35
N THR A 386 -9.33 31.48 -0.50
CA THR A 386 -9.11 30.79 0.79
C THR A 386 -10.33 30.81 1.72
N TYR A 387 -10.99 31.96 1.90
CA TYR A 387 -12.14 32.08 2.80
C TYR A 387 -13.28 31.12 2.44
N HIS A 388 -13.57 30.97 1.14
CA HIS A 388 -14.60 30.04 0.66
C HIS A 388 -14.21 28.59 0.93
N MET A 389 -12.92 28.24 0.85
CA MET A 389 -12.45 26.88 1.14
C MET A 389 -12.57 26.51 2.62
N THR A 390 -12.25 27.42 3.54
CA THR A 390 -12.42 27.20 4.99
C THR A 390 -13.90 26.98 5.37
N LEU A 391 -14.80 27.80 4.81
CA LEU A 391 -16.25 27.60 5.02
C LEU A 391 -16.70 26.24 4.47
N LYS A 392 -16.22 25.88 3.26
CA LYS A 392 -16.55 24.61 2.63
C LYS A 392 -16.00 23.40 3.39
N ALA A 393 -14.85 23.52 4.03
CA ALA A 393 -14.32 22.49 4.92
C ALA A 393 -15.23 22.23 6.12
N LYS A 394 -15.78 23.28 6.74
CA LYS A 394 -16.75 23.14 7.85
C LYS A 394 -18.04 22.44 7.39
N VAL A 395 -18.60 22.87 6.26
CA VAL A 395 -19.79 22.22 5.67
C VAL A 395 -19.49 20.75 5.31
N CYS A 396 -18.32 20.46 4.77
CA CYS A 396 -17.89 19.10 4.46
C CYS A 396 -17.83 18.22 5.71
N GLN A 397 -17.34 18.75 6.84
CA GLN A 397 -17.32 18.06 8.13
C GLN A 397 -18.74 17.73 8.61
N GLU A 398 -19.66 18.70 8.57
CA GLU A 398 -21.05 18.48 8.96
C GLU A 398 -21.74 17.43 8.07
N LEU A 399 -21.50 17.46 6.75
CA LEU A 399 -22.03 16.49 5.81
C LEU A 399 -21.50 15.08 6.08
N ALA A 400 -20.20 14.95 6.37
CA ALA A 400 -19.59 13.67 6.72
C ALA A 400 -20.20 13.11 8.01
N LEU A 401 -20.32 13.91 9.07
CA LEU A 401 -20.96 13.48 10.32
C LEU A 401 -22.39 12.98 10.08
N LYS A 402 -23.19 13.71 9.29
CA LYS A 402 -24.55 13.29 8.92
C LYS A 402 -24.57 11.99 8.10
N ALA A 403 -23.59 11.79 7.22
CA ALA A 403 -23.53 10.61 6.35
C ALA A 403 -23.18 9.31 7.09
N PHE A 404 -22.47 9.42 8.23
CA PHE A 404 -21.98 8.29 9.01
C PHE A 404 -22.66 8.11 10.39
N GLN A 405 -23.63 8.96 10.74
CA GLN A 405 -24.47 8.82 11.95
C GLN A 405 -25.71 7.91 11.77
N LYS A 406 -25.81 7.19 10.65
CA LYS A 406 -26.84 6.18 10.39
C LYS A 406 -26.31 4.80 10.69
#